data_AF-I4HMC3-F1
#
_entry.id   AF-I4HMC3-F1
#
_cell.length_a   1.000
_cell.length_b   1.000
_cell.length_c   1.000
_cell.angle_alpha   90.00
_cell.angle_beta   90.00
_cell.angle_gamma   90.00
#
_symmetry.space_group_name_H-M   'P 1'
#
loop_
_entity.id
_entity.type
_entity.pdbx_description
1 polymer ?
#
loop_
_entity_poly.entity_id
_entity_poly.type
_entity_poly.pdbx_seq_one_letter_code
_entity_poly.pdbx_strand_id
1 'polypeptide(L)'
;MSGYYDDCFDHITDPVQRNSVRQQWLQMVDGGLSIADVRMLLDKYPDFRFVIGRWISTKPESLGFGDNTIDRLKEFVATLPEFKDVFDKYVSQLVSSDQYRQGELKKLATIFPQFKQVAEQRIKENEEERRKANEKRRKDDELRIIELMSEQNKREEAGRWYTDKPY
;
A
#
# COMPACT_ATOMS: atom_id res chain seq x y z
N MET A 1 -19.42 -4.94 8.86
CA MET A 1 -18.10 -4.92 8.18
C MET A 1 -17.21 -6.00 8.80
N SER A 2 -17.20 -7.22 8.26
CA SER A 2 -16.69 -8.43 8.95
C SER A 2 -15.90 -9.36 8.00
N GLY A 3 -15.09 -8.83 7.08
CA GLY A 3 -14.38 -9.69 6.11
C GLY A 3 -12.88 -9.47 6.01
N TYR A 4 -12.36 -8.32 6.47
CA TYR A 4 -10.97 -7.97 6.17
C TYR A 4 -9.95 -8.67 7.07
N TYR A 5 -10.31 -9.15 8.27
CA TYR A 5 -9.33 -9.63 9.26
C TYR A 5 -9.52 -11.09 9.70
N ASP A 6 -10.46 -11.83 9.11
CA ASP A 6 -10.88 -13.13 9.66
C ASP A 6 -9.77 -14.18 9.59
N ASP A 7 -8.98 -14.18 8.50
CA ASP A 7 -7.85 -15.10 8.28
C ASP A 7 -6.72 -14.92 9.31
N CYS A 8 -6.65 -13.77 9.99
CA CYS A 8 -5.67 -13.54 11.06
C CYS A 8 -5.98 -14.41 12.29
N PHE A 9 -7.23 -14.83 12.47
CA PHE A 9 -7.70 -15.59 13.63
C PHE A 9 -7.87 -17.09 13.36
N ASP A 10 -7.64 -17.56 12.12
CA ASP A 10 -7.88 -18.96 11.73
C ASP A 10 -7.01 -19.99 12.45
N HIS A 11 -5.88 -19.56 13.01
CA HIS A 11 -5.02 -20.40 13.85
C HIS A 11 -5.70 -20.81 15.17
N ILE A 12 -6.75 -20.09 15.60
CA ILE A 12 -7.50 -20.38 16.83
C ILE A 12 -8.64 -21.35 16.49
N THR A 13 -8.47 -22.64 16.78
CA THR A 13 -9.45 -23.68 16.41
C THR A 13 -10.72 -23.65 17.25
N ASP A 14 -10.67 -23.17 18.50
CA ASP A 14 -11.86 -22.98 19.32
C ASP A 14 -12.64 -21.73 18.87
N PRO A 15 -13.90 -21.87 18.42
CA PRO A 15 -14.71 -20.74 17.97
C PRO A 15 -15.00 -19.72 19.09
N VAL A 16 -15.09 -20.13 20.36
CA VAL A 16 -15.36 -19.21 21.47
C VAL A 16 -14.14 -18.33 21.72
N GLN A 17 -12.96 -18.94 21.84
CA GLN A 17 -11.69 -18.23 21.96
C GLN A 17 -11.42 -17.33 20.75
N ARG A 18 -11.65 -17.82 19.52
CA ARG A 18 -11.47 -17.04 18.30
C ARG A 18 -12.31 -15.76 18.31
N ASN A 19 -13.59 -15.88 18.64
CA ASN A 19 -14.48 -14.73 18.74
C ASN A 19 -14.06 -13.76 19.84
N SER A 20 -13.60 -14.26 20.99
CA SER A 20 -13.12 -13.42 22.08
C SER A 20 -11.90 -12.58 21.66
N VAL A 21 -10.88 -13.21 21.08
CA VAL A 21 -9.67 -12.53 20.60
C VAL A 21 -10.01 -11.53 19.48
N ARG A 22 -10.93 -11.88 18.58
CA ARG A 22 -11.41 -10.99 17.52
C ARG A 22 -12.13 -9.75 18.06
N GLN A 23 -12.97 -9.90 19.07
CA GLN A 23 -13.65 -8.76 19.69
C GLN A 23 -12.67 -7.84 20.40
N GLN A 24 -11.69 -8.39 21.13
CA GLN A 24 -10.64 -7.61 21.77
C GLN A 24 -9.79 -6.85 20.75
N TRP A 25 -9.50 -7.47 19.61
CA TRP A 25 -8.81 -6.81 18.50
C TRP A 25 -9.59 -5.62 17.95
N LEU A 26 -10.87 -5.82 17.64
CA LEU A 26 -11.72 -4.76 17.13
C LEU A 26 -11.83 -3.60 18.13
N GLN A 27 -12.01 -3.91 19.42
CA GLN A 27 -12.04 -2.90 20.47
C GLN A 27 -10.72 -2.12 20.56
N MET A 28 -9.56 -2.76 20.39
CA MET A 28 -8.29 -2.04 20.36
C MET A 28 -8.21 -1.05 19.19
N VAL A 29 -8.63 -1.48 18.00
CA VAL A 29 -8.54 -0.70 16.76
C VAL A 29 -9.55 0.46 16.73
N ASP A 30 -10.76 0.22 17.23
CA ASP A 30 -11.82 1.22 17.36
C ASP A 30 -11.63 2.15 18.57
N GLY A 31 -10.62 1.87 19.40
CA GLY A 31 -10.24 2.71 20.52
C GLY A 31 -10.96 2.43 21.85
N GLY A 32 -11.64 1.31 21.98
CA GLY A 32 -12.22 0.83 23.24
C GLY A 32 -11.22 0.37 24.29
N LEU A 33 -9.95 0.05 23.92
CA LEU A 33 -8.94 -0.46 24.87
C LEU A 33 -7.77 0.49 25.10
N SER A 34 -7.42 0.72 26.37
CA SER A 34 -6.22 1.51 26.72
C SER A 34 -4.93 0.72 26.46
N ILE A 35 -3.77 1.39 26.49
CA ILE A 35 -2.45 0.74 26.38
C ILE A 35 -2.25 -0.32 27.46
N ALA A 36 -2.71 -0.05 28.69
CA ALA A 36 -2.61 -0.99 29.80
C ALA A 36 -3.44 -2.26 29.53
N ASP A 37 -4.66 -2.10 28.99
CA ASP A 37 -5.52 -3.23 28.61
C ASP A 37 -4.84 -4.07 27.52
N VAL A 38 -4.28 -3.42 26.50
CA VAL A 38 -3.59 -4.10 25.40
C VAL A 38 -2.34 -4.83 25.89
N ARG A 39 -1.55 -4.23 26.80
CA ARG A 39 -0.41 -4.92 27.43
C ARG A 39 -0.86 -6.15 28.20
N MET A 40 -1.92 -6.05 29.00
CA MET A 40 -2.46 -7.19 29.73
C MET A 40 -2.92 -8.30 28.77
N LEU A 41 -3.55 -7.95 27.64
CA LEU A 41 -3.95 -8.92 26.62
C LEU A 41 -2.75 -9.61 25.98
N LEU A 42 -1.70 -8.85 25.64
CA LEU A 42 -0.44 -9.38 25.12
C LEU A 42 0.22 -10.38 26.08
N ASP A 43 0.20 -10.09 27.38
CA ASP A 43 0.81 -10.93 28.40
C ASP A 43 -0.03 -12.21 28.67
N LYS A 44 -1.35 -12.08 28.62
CA LYS A 44 -2.28 -13.16 29.00
C LYS A 44 -2.65 -14.08 27.85
N TYR A 45 -2.68 -13.58 26.62
CA TYR A 45 -3.20 -14.32 25.45
C TYR A 45 -2.15 -14.40 24.34
N PRO A 46 -1.43 -15.54 24.22
CA PRO A 46 -0.48 -15.77 23.14
C PRO A 46 -1.08 -15.61 21.74
N ASP A 47 -2.34 -16.02 21.55
CA ASP A 47 -3.04 -15.86 20.28
C ASP A 47 -3.22 -14.39 19.91
N PHE A 48 -3.49 -13.51 20.88
CA PHE A 48 -3.61 -12.07 20.63
C PHE A 48 -2.28 -11.49 20.12
N ARG A 49 -1.16 -11.90 20.73
CA ARG A 49 0.19 -11.54 20.27
C ARG A 49 0.49 -12.10 18.88
N PHE A 50 0.04 -13.32 18.58
CA PHE A 50 0.20 -13.93 17.27
C PHE A 50 -0.59 -13.18 16.19
N VAL A 51 -1.82 -12.76 16.48
CA VAL A 51 -2.64 -11.93 15.57
C VAL A 51 -1.91 -10.63 15.21
N ILE A 52 -1.29 -9.94 16.20
CA ILE A 52 -0.49 -8.72 15.96
C ILE A 52 0.64 -9.00 14.97
N GLY A 53 1.39 -10.10 15.15
CA GLY A 53 2.47 -10.48 14.23
C GLY A 53 1.99 -10.90 12.84
N ARG A 54 0.84 -11.59 12.75
CA ARG A 54 0.25 -12.03 11.48
C ARG A 54 -0.35 -10.89 10.67
N TRP A 55 -0.84 -9.83 11.33
CA TRP A 55 -1.47 -8.66 10.71
C TRP A 55 -0.77 -8.26 9.41
N ILE A 56 0.53 -8.00 9.48
CA ILE A 56 1.28 -7.45 8.35
C ILE A 56 1.64 -8.50 7.32
N SER A 57 1.80 -9.74 7.76
CA SER A 57 2.21 -10.82 6.86
C SER A 57 1.11 -11.16 5.86
N THR A 58 -0.16 -10.92 6.20
CA THR A 58 -1.31 -11.29 5.37
C THR A 58 -1.98 -10.11 4.68
N LYS A 59 -2.01 -8.90 5.28
CA LYS A 59 -2.66 -7.73 4.67
C LYS A 59 -1.89 -6.42 4.90
N PRO A 60 -0.98 -6.03 3.98
CA PRO A 60 -0.32 -4.73 3.99
C PRO A 60 -1.28 -3.58 3.60
N GLU A 61 -2.60 -3.82 3.62
CA GLU A 61 -3.59 -2.89 3.14
C GLU A 61 -4.13 -1.93 4.20
N SER A 62 -3.78 -2.09 5.47
CA SER A 62 -4.08 -1.13 6.52
C SER A 62 -3.51 -1.65 7.84
N LEU A 63 -3.07 -0.75 8.71
CA LEU A 63 -2.81 -1.02 10.12
C LEU A 63 -4.10 -1.16 10.94
N GLY A 64 -5.27 -1.17 10.30
CA GLY A 64 -6.61 -1.29 10.90
C GLY A 64 -7.15 -0.02 11.52
N PHE A 65 -6.27 0.86 12.00
CA PHE A 65 -6.68 2.12 12.60
C PHE A 65 -7.38 3.00 11.55
N GLY A 66 -8.60 3.42 11.87
CA GLY A 66 -9.32 4.40 11.07
C GLY A 66 -8.69 5.78 11.22
N ASP A 67 -9.11 6.74 10.38
CA ASP A 67 -8.59 8.11 10.43
C ASP A 67 -8.77 8.76 11.81
N ASN A 68 -9.79 8.36 12.59
CA ASN A 68 -10.05 8.87 13.94
C ASN A 68 -9.25 8.15 15.05
N THR A 69 -8.63 7.01 14.76
CA THR A 69 -7.89 6.20 15.75
C THR A 69 -6.41 6.07 15.44
N ILE A 70 -5.94 6.60 14.30
CA ILE A 70 -4.55 6.50 13.88
C ILE A 70 -3.57 7.25 14.78
N ASP A 71 -3.99 8.29 15.49
CA ASP A 71 -3.14 8.96 16.48
C ASP A 71 -2.80 8.02 17.66
N ARG A 72 -3.67 7.05 17.97
CA ARG A 72 -3.41 6.06 19.04
C ARG A 72 -2.36 5.05 18.64
N LEU A 73 -2.24 4.75 17.36
CA LEU A 73 -1.15 3.93 16.87
C LEU A 73 0.20 4.54 17.27
N LYS A 74 0.33 5.87 17.34
CA LYS A 74 1.55 6.53 17.83
C LYS A 74 1.89 6.10 19.25
N GLU A 75 0.89 6.09 20.13
CA GLU A 75 1.06 5.66 21.50
C GLU A 75 1.39 4.17 21.60
N PHE A 76 0.72 3.31 20.82
CA PHE A 76 1.02 1.88 20.79
C PHE A 76 2.44 1.60 20.28
N VAL A 77 2.87 2.22 19.18
CA VAL A 77 4.23 2.07 18.63
C VAL A 77 5.28 2.58 19.62
N ALA A 78 4.98 3.62 20.40
CA ALA A 78 5.90 4.17 21.39
C ALA A 78 6.02 3.31 22.66
N THR A 79 4.97 2.56 23.03
CA THR A 79 4.88 1.88 24.34
C THR A 79 4.91 0.35 24.27
N LEU A 80 4.54 -0.23 23.12
CA LEU A 80 4.43 -1.66 22.90
C LEU A 80 5.41 -2.11 21.78
N PRO A 81 6.49 -2.83 22.11
CA PRO A 81 7.46 -3.32 21.12
C PRO A 81 6.82 -4.18 20.03
N GLU A 82 5.80 -4.97 20.37
CA GLU A 82 5.05 -5.79 19.41
C GLU A 82 4.42 -4.95 18.30
N PHE A 83 3.92 -3.76 18.64
CA PHE A 83 3.38 -2.81 17.67
C PHE A 83 4.46 -2.08 16.90
N LYS A 84 5.61 -1.83 17.50
CA LYS A 84 6.75 -1.23 16.81
C LYS A 84 7.29 -2.14 15.71
N ASP A 85 7.53 -3.41 16.02
CA ASP A 85 8.03 -4.39 15.05
C ASP A 85 7.05 -4.57 13.88
N VAL A 86 5.76 -4.54 14.20
CA VAL A 86 4.68 -4.54 13.22
C VAL A 86 4.79 -3.25 12.38
N PHE A 87 4.67 -2.08 12.98
CA PHE A 87 4.72 -0.82 12.27
C PHE A 87 5.94 -0.67 11.34
N ASP A 88 7.13 -1.05 11.80
CA ASP A 88 8.36 -0.97 11.01
C ASP A 88 8.30 -1.88 9.76
N LYS A 89 7.77 -3.11 9.90
CA LYS A 89 7.56 -4.02 8.76
C LYS A 89 6.53 -3.48 7.77
N TYR A 90 5.43 -2.91 8.28
CA TYR A 90 4.40 -2.30 7.43
C TYR A 90 4.96 -1.13 6.60
N VAL A 91 5.71 -0.23 7.25
CA VAL A 91 6.37 0.88 6.55
C VAL A 91 7.38 0.36 5.53
N SER A 92 8.19 -0.63 5.89
CA SER A 92 9.14 -1.24 4.95
C SER A 92 8.44 -1.80 3.71
N GLN A 93 7.30 -2.48 3.88
CA GLN A 93 6.51 -3.02 2.78
C GLN A 93 5.88 -1.92 1.93
N LEU A 94 5.34 -0.87 2.55
CA LEU A 94 4.79 0.29 1.83
C LEU A 94 5.85 1.00 0.99
N VAL A 95 7.08 1.10 1.50
CA VAL A 95 8.21 1.70 0.77
C VAL A 95 8.65 0.80 -0.38
N SER A 96 8.65 -0.53 -0.20
CA SER A 96 9.09 -1.49 -1.22
C SER A 96 8.01 -1.87 -2.25
N SER A 97 6.73 -1.59 -1.98
CA SER A 97 5.62 -1.99 -2.85
C SER A 97 5.50 -1.05 -4.06
N ASP A 98 5.45 -1.65 -5.25
CA ASP A 98 5.10 -0.95 -6.49
C ASP A 98 3.61 -0.56 -6.54
N GLN A 99 2.77 -1.24 -5.76
CA GLN A 99 1.34 -0.94 -5.62
C GLN A 99 1.14 0.20 -4.63
N TYR A 100 1.43 1.40 -5.15
CA TYR A 100 0.89 2.72 -4.82
C TYR A 100 0.01 2.85 -3.57
N ARG A 101 0.58 3.48 -2.53
CA ARG A 101 -0.17 4.20 -1.49
C ARG A 101 0.51 5.47 -1.02
N GLN A 102 0.89 6.35 -1.96
CA GLN A 102 1.48 7.65 -1.64
C GLN A 102 0.63 8.47 -0.64
N GLY A 103 -0.69 8.33 -0.69
CA GLY A 103 -1.60 8.94 0.29
C GLY A 103 -1.35 8.44 1.70
N GLU A 104 -1.20 7.13 1.91
CA GLU A 104 -0.91 6.57 3.23
C GLU A 104 0.51 6.88 3.69
N LEU A 105 1.51 6.80 2.80
CA LEU A 105 2.88 7.22 3.12
C LEU A 105 2.94 8.68 3.59
N LYS A 106 2.20 9.59 2.93
CA LYS A 106 2.08 11.00 3.35
C LYS A 106 1.35 11.16 4.68
N LYS A 107 0.26 10.40 4.92
CA LYS A 107 -0.46 10.38 6.19
C LYS A 107 0.45 9.92 7.33
N LEU A 108 1.14 8.79 7.16
CA LEU A 108 2.06 8.22 8.14
C LEU A 108 3.24 9.15 8.41
N ALA A 109 3.80 9.78 7.37
CA ALA A 109 4.86 10.78 7.52
C ALA A 109 4.44 12.01 8.34
N THR A 110 3.15 12.36 8.33
CA THR A 110 2.59 13.44 9.14
C THR A 110 2.51 13.04 10.61
N ILE A 111 2.10 11.81 10.90
CA ILE A 111 1.85 11.31 12.26
C ILE A 111 3.16 10.86 12.93
N PHE A 112 4.09 10.31 12.14
CA PHE A 112 5.37 9.77 12.57
C PHE A 112 6.53 10.50 11.89
N PRO A 113 6.98 11.64 12.44
CA PRO A 113 8.02 12.48 11.83
C PRO A 113 9.33 11.75 11.54
N GLN A 114 9.67 10.72 12.33
CA GLN A 114 10.86 9.90 12.13
C GLN A 114 10.88 9.16 10.78
N PHE A 115 9.71 8.92 10.15
CA PHE A 115 9.59 8.30 8.84
C PHE A 115 9.44 9.32 7.71
N LYS A 116 9.32 10.61 8.03
CA LYS A 116 9.05 11.67 7.06
C LYS A 116 10.10 11.73 5.96
N GLN A 117 11.38 11.68 6.31
CA GLN A 117 12.47 11.74 5.32
C GLN A 117 12.45 10.56 4.36
N VAL A 118 12.26 9.34 4.88
CA VAL A 118 12.19 8.11 4.07
C VAL A 118 10.97 8.15 3.14
N ALA A 119 9.81 8.56 3.66
CA ALA A 119 8.60 8.69 2.87
C ALA A 119 8.74 9.76 1.77
N GLU A 120 9.27 10.94 2.08
CA GLU A 120 9.48 12.02 1.10
C GLU A 120 10.45 11.62 0.00
N GLN A 121 11.55 10.95 0.33
CA GLN A 121 12.50 10.46 -0.66
C GLN A 121 11.84 9.46 -1.61
N ARG A 122 11.10 8.48 -1.07
CA ARG A 122 10.42 7.48 -1.90
C ARG A 122 9.33 8.09 -2.79
N ILE A 123 8.60 9.09 -2.27
CA ILE A 123 7.62 9.83 -3.05
C ILE A 123 8.29 10.54 -4.24
N LYS A 124 9.44 11.18 -4.03
CA LYS A 124 10.20 11.86 -5.10
C LYS A 124 10.73 10.88 -6.16
N GLU A 125 11.37 9.79 -5.73
CA GLU A 125 11.89 8.76 -6.63
C GLU A 125 10.78 8.21 -7.54
N ASN A 126 9.62 7.90 -6.96
CA ASN A 126 8.47 7.41 -7.72
C ASN A 126 7.87 8.46 -8.67
N GLU A 127 7.83 9.75 -8.27
CA GLU A 127 7.40 10.82 -9.16
C GLU A 127 8.32 10.96 -10.37
N GLU A 128 9.62 10.77 -10.18
CA GLU A 128 10.62 10.83 -11.24
C GLU A 128 10.53 9.62 -12.18
N GLU A 129 10.37 8.40 -11.65
CA GLU A 129 10.11 7.20 -12.46
C GLU A 129 8.85 7.37 -13.31
N ARG A 130 7.79 7.93 -12.74
CA ARG A 130 6.54 8.19 -13.47
C ARG A 130 6.73 9.22 -14.58
N ARG A 131 7.53 10.26 -14.36
CA ARG A 131 7.89 11.24 -15.40
C ARG A 131 8.66 10.56 -16.53
N LYS A 132 9.68 9.75 -16.21
CA LYS A 132 10.46 8.99 -17.20
C LYS A 132 9.59 8.03 -18.01
N ALA A 133 8.67 7.30 -17.36
CA ALA A 133 7.75 6.40 -18.03
C ALA A 133 6.75 7.14 -18.94
N ASN A 134 6.22 8.29 -18.52
CA ASN A 134 5.35 9.11 -19.37
C ASN A 134 6.09 9.71 -20.56
N GLU A 135 7.32 10.18 -20.34
CA GLU A 135 8.12 10.74 -21.41
C GLU A 135 8.52 9.67 -22.44
N LYS A 136 8.84 8.46 -21.98
CA LYS A 136 9.06 7.31 -22.87
C LYS A 136 7.82 7.01 -23.70
N ARG A 137 6.64 6.91 -23.07
CA ARG A 137 5.37 6.70 -23.79
C ARG A 137 5.10 7.78 -24.83
N ARG A 138 5.35 9.04 -24.50
CA ARG A 138 5.15 10.15 -25.44
C ARG A 138 6.09 10.06 -26.64
N LYS A 139 7.36 9.71 -26.42
CA LYS A 139 8.34 9.49 -27.50
C LYS A 139 7.97 8.30 -28.37
N ASP A 140 7.50 7.20 -27.77
CA ASP A 140 7.03 6.02 -28.50
C ASP A 140 5.78 6.34 -29.35
N ASP A 141 4.84 7.14 -28.82
CA ASP A 141 3.66 7.60 -29.56
C ASP A 141 4.04 8.56 -30.70
N GLU A 142 4.96 9.51 -30.47
CA GLU A 142 5.50 10.41 -31.49
C GLU A 142 6.16 9.62 -32.64
N LEU A 143 6.99 8.62 -32.32
CA LEU A 143 7.61 7.72 -33.31
C LEU A 143 6.56 6.96 -34.13
N ARG A 144 5.53 6.43 -33.47
CA ARG A 144 4.47 5.68 -34.14
C ARG A 144 3.66 6.54 -35.11
N ILE A 145 3.40 7.80 -34.76
CA ILE A 145 2.72 8.76 -35.64
C ILE A 145 3.58 9.06 -36.87
N ILE A 146 4.89 9.30 -36.68
CA ILE A 146 5.83 9.54 -37.79
C ILE A 146 5.86 8.35 -38.75
N GLU A 147 5.90 7.13 -38.22
CA GLU A 147 5.92 5.89 -39.00
C GLU A 147 4.62 5.74 -39.82
N LEU A 148 3.46 5.99 -39.22
CA LEU A 148 2.16 5.98 -39.90
C LEU A 148 2.08 7.02 -41.03
N MET A 149 2.58 8.24 -40.81
CA MET A 149 2.62 9.28 -41.85
C MET A 149 3.57 8.89 -42.99
N SER A 150 4.71 8.28 -42.69
CA SER A 150 5.64 7.78 -43.71
C SER A 150 5.01 6.67 -44.56
N GLU A 151 4.29 5.74 -43.94
CA GLU A 151 3.55 4.70 -44.66
C GLU A 151 2.43 5.27 -45.54
N GLN A 152 1.68 6.25 -45.06
CA GLN A 152 0.66 6.94 -45.86
C GLN A 152 1.28 7.64 -47.07
N ASN A 153 2.35 8.41 -46.89
CA ASN A 153 3.03 9.07 -48.00
C ASN A 153 3.52 8.08 -49.06
N LYS A 154 4.11 6.94 -48.64
CA LYS A 154 4.53 5.88 -49.58
C LYS A 154 3.34 5.30 -50.37
N ARG A 155 2.19 5.12 -49.72
CA ARG A 155 0.96 4.64 -50.39
C ARG A 155 0.41 5.67 -51.39
N GLU A 156 0.43 6.95 -51.03
CA GLU A 156 0.02 8.04 -51.91
C GLU A 156 0.94 8.20 -53.12
N GLU A 157 2.27 8.14 -52.93
CA GLU A 157 3.26 8.19 -54.00
C GLU A 157 3.11 6.99 -54.96
N ALA A 158 2.92 5.79 -54.42
CA ALA A 158 2.63 4.60 -55.22
C ALA A 158 1.32 4.76 -56.02
N GLY A 159 0.27 5.31 -55.41
CA GLY A 159 -1.00 5.60 -56.08
C GLY A 159 -0.84 6.58 -57.26
N ARG A 160 -0.07 7.66 -57.08
CA ARG A 160 0.21 8.64 -58.15
C ARG A 160 1.00 8.04 -59.31
N TRP A 161 1.96 7.16 -59.03
CA TRP A 161 2.74 6.44 -60.05
C TRP A 161 1.88 5.55 -60.96
N TYR A 162 0.74 5.06 -60.47
CA TYR A 162 -0.19 4.26 -61.27
C TYR A 162 -1.17 5.12 -62.10
N THR A 163 -1.42 6.38 -61.72
CA THR A 163 -2.33 7.29 -62.44
C THR A 163 -1.64 8.14 -63.50
N ASP A 164 -0.33 8.39 -63.37
CA ASP A 164 0.42 9.28 -64.28
C ASP A 164 1.08 8.57 -65.48
N LYS A 165 0.81 7.27 -65.70
CA LYS A 165 1.28 6.60 -66.91
C LYS A 165 0.42 7.02 -68.12
N PRO A 166 0.99 7.68 -69.15
CA PRO A 166 0.28 7.90 -70.39
C PRO A 166 0.04 6.54 -71.07
N TYR A 167 -1.21 6.28 -71.45
CA TYR A 167 -1.57 5.19 -72.36
C TYR A 167 -0.94 5.38 -73.74
#